data_AF-A0A9D1QD16-F1
#
_entry.id   AF-A0A9D1QD16-F1
#
_cell.length_a   1.000
_cell.length_b   1.000
_cell.length_c   1.000
_cell.angle_alpha   90.00
_cell.angle_beta   90.00
_cell.angle_gamma   90.00
#
_symmetry.space_group_name_H-M   'P 1'
#
loop_
_entity.id
_entity.type
_entity.pdbx_description
1 polymer ?
#
loop_
_entity_poly.entity_id
_entity_poly.type
_entity_poly.pdbx_seq_one_letter_code
_entity_poly.pdbx_strand_id
1 'polypeptide(L)'
;MASRGRKDAIPGADGSTIQQSGSPNAETIAIYGADGILLSEGGTGFRKVNITASGVINGGTSQIYAVKHPLTLIYNADEPHDWYTYAGNHNDALWGDGAEKSTYDPCPNGWRVPPDAEKTFGDFSADNFSYYIEGELIATGDMNMTNGRNYLNVSWYPAGGYRHRNAGKLNSIGGNGYVWTSKPSSVVEFYAKNFMFTMTDQGFPSTARSYGFPVRCVQE
;
A
#
# COMPACT_ATOMS: atom_id res chain seq x y z
N MET A 1 18.48 -12.94 -4.78
CA MET A 1 17.65 -13.33 -3.62
C MET A 1 16.21 -12.90 -3.88
N ALA A 2 15.25 -13.83 -3.90
CA ALA A 2 13.84 -13.49 -4.07
C ALA A 2 13.25 -13.03 -2.72
N SER A 3 12.86 -11.76 -2.58
CA SER A 3 12.12 -11.28 -1.39
C SER A 3 10.77 -12.00 -1.27
N ARG A 4 10.36 -12.36 -0.04
CA ARG A 4 9.30 -13.36 0.23
C ARG A 4 8.03 -12.81 0.90
N GLY A 5 7.89 -11.50 1.11
CA GLY A 5 6.65 -10.90 1.67
C GLY A 5 5.77 -10.20 0.62
N ARG A 6 4.67 -9.56 1.06
CA ARG A 6 3.83 -8.72 0.18
C ARG A 6 4.70 -7.68 -0.51
N LYS A 7 4.97 -7.90 -1.81
CA LYS A 7 5.73 -6.97 -2.65
C LYS A 7 4.87 -5.90 -3.27
N ASP A 8 3.54 -6.03 -3.18
CA ASP A 8 2.49 -5.13 -3.64
C ASP A 8 2.93 -4.13 -4.72
N ALA A 9 3.57 -4.64 -5.79
CA ALA A 9 3.65 -3.95 -7.08
C ALA A 9 2.27 -4.10 -7.71
N ILE A 10 1.28 -3.54 -7.03
CA ILE A 10 -0.10 -3.65 -7.44
C ILE A 10 -0.33 -2.54 -8.47
N PRO A 11 -0.91 -2.84 -9.63
CA PRO A 11 -1.05 -1.82 -10.64
C PRO A 11 -1.90 -0.67 -10.11
N GLY A 12 -1.49 0.54 -10.45
CA GLY A 12 -2.19 1.77 -10.08
C GLY A 12 -3.50 1.93 -10.84
N ALA A 13 -4.12 3.08 -10.67
CA ALA A 13 -5.33 3.43 -11.40
C ALA A 13 -5.05 3.66 -12.90
N ASP A 14 -6.06 3.49 -13.73
CA ASP A 14 -6.11 4.10 -15.06
C ASP A 14 -6.56 5.56 -14.91
N GLY A 15 -5.75 6.48 -15.40
CA GLY A 15 -5.95 7.92 -15.25
C GLY A 15 -7.22 8.43 -15.90
N SER A 16 -7.70 7.79 -16.98
CA SER A 16 -8.96 8.17 -17.61
C SER A 16 -10.20 7.85 -16.77
N THR A 17 -10.05 7.09 -15.68
CA THR A 17 -11.16 6.68 -14.81
C THR A 17 -11.21 7.45 -13.49
N ILE A 18 -10.30 8.40 -13.30
CA ILE A 18 -10.22 9.22 -12.09
C ILE A 18 -11.25 10.36 -12.18
N GLN A 19 -12.08 10.46 -11.15
CA GLN A 19 -13.09 11.50 -10.95
C GLN A 19 -12.61 12.55 -9.95
N GLN A 20 -12.98 13.82 -10.19
CA GLN A 20 -12.63 14.97 -9.34
C GLN A 20 -12.99 14.82 -7.85
N SER A 21 -13.96 13.97 -7.48
CA SER A 21 -14.49 13.83 -6.12
C SER A 21 -13.91 12.66 -5.30
N GLY A 22 -12.70 12.19 -5.61
CA GLY A 22 -12.02 11.16 -4.78
C GLY A 22 -11.95 9.76 -5.36
N SER A 23 -12.39 9.59 -6.62
CA SER A 23 -12.34 8.33 -7.38
C SER A 23 -12.60 7.07 -6.56
N PRO A 24 -13.77 6.96 -5.89
CA PRO A 24 -14.15 5.70 -5.29
C PRO A 24 -14.27 4.67 -6.42
N ASN A 25 -13.38 3.69 -6.45
CA ASN A 25 -13.36 2.59 -7.42
C ASN A 25 -12.82 2.95 -8.83
N ALA A 26 -11.75 3.75 -8.92
CA ALA A 26 -10.99 3.86 -10.17
C ALA A 26 -10.63 2.48 -10.74
N GLU A 27 -10.56 2.36 -12.06
CA GLU A 27 -10.18 1.12 -12.71
C GLU A 27 -8.68 0.90 -12.62
N THR A 28 -8.24 -0.35 -12.67
CA THR A 28 -6.81 -0.68 -12.64
C THR A 28 -6.22 -0.52 -14.04
N ILE A 29 -5.03 0.09 -14.15
CA ILE A 29 -4.32 0.19 -15.42
C ILE A 29 -4.16 -1.20 -16.07
N ALA A 30 -4.36 -1.27 -17.38
CA ALA A 30 -4.15 -2.49 -18.14
C ALA A 30 -2.69 -2.99 -18.02
N ILE A 31 -2.51 -4.26 -17.64
CA ILE A 31 -1.21 -4.91 -17.56
C ILE A 31 -1.02 -5.78 -18.80
N TYR A 32 0.14 -5.70 -19.44
CA TYR A 32 0.47 -6.51 -20.60
C TYR A 32 1.65 -7.45 -20.28
N GLY A 33 1.62 -8.64 -20.85
CA GLY A 33 2.74 -9.57 -20.86
C GLY A 33 3.88 -9.05 -21.74
N ALA A 34 5.04 -9.71 -21.65
CA ALA A 34 6.19 -9.38 -22.50
C ALA A 34 5.92 -9.63 -24.00
N ASP A 35 4.92 -10.45 -24.30
CA ASP A 35 4.38 -10.70 -25.63
C ASP A 35 3.36 -9.64 -26.10
N GLY A 36 3.08 -8.63 -25.27
CA GLY A 36 2.09 -7.58 -25.54
C GLY A 36 0.64 -8.03 -25.34
N ILE A 37 0.40 -9.22 -24.79
CA ILE A 37 -0.97 -9.71 -24.55
C ILE A 37 -1.51 -9.14 -23.23
N LEU A 38 -2.76 -8.66 -23.25
CA LEU A 38 -3.44 -8.17 -22.06
C LEU A 38 -3.56 -9.29 -21.01
N LEU A 39 -3.09 -9.01 -19.80
CA LEU A 39 -3.23 -9.87 -18.64
C LEU A 39 -4.47 -9.42 -17.85
N SER A 40 -5.59 -10.12 -18.05
CA SER A 40 -6.87 -9.73 -17.45
C SER A 40 -6.88 -9.86 -15.92
N GLU A 41 -7.51 -8.90 -15.25
CA GLU A 41 -7.73 -8.98 -13.79
C GLU A 41 -8.62 -10.20 -13.46
N GLY A 42 -8.23 -10.97 -12.44
CA GLY A 42 -8.91 -12.23 -12.08
C GLY A 42 -8.61 -13.40 -13.03
N GLY A 43 -8.02 -13.13 -14.20
CA GLY A 43 -7.53 -14.11 -15.16
C GLY A 43 -6.04 -14.36 -15.01
N THR A 44 -5.26 -14.11 -16.06
CA THR A 44 -3.79 -14.32 -16.08
C THR A 44 -2.99 -13.17 -15.45
N GLY A 45 -3.62 -12.02 -15.19
CA GLY A 45 -3.00 -10.85 -14.60
C GLY A 45 -3.12 -10.75 -13.09
N PHE A 46 -3.13 -9.51 -12.60
CA PHE A 46 -3.36 -9.20 -11.19
C PHE A 46 -4.68 -9.81 -10.68
N ARG A 47 -4.69 -10.28 -9.43
CA ARG A 47 -5.87 -10.89 -8.82
C ARG A 47 -6.17 -10.27 -7.46
N LYS A 48 -7.45 -10.31 -7.08
CA LYS A 48 -7.93 -9.96 -5.74
C LYS A 48 -8.65 -11.18 -5.19
N VAL A 49 -8.31 -11.60 -3.98
CA VAL A 49 -8.96 -12.74 -3.32
C VAL A 49 -9.32 -12.38 -1.90
N ASN A 50 -10.51 -12.79 -1.46
CA ASN A 50 -10.86 -12.72 -0.04
C ASN A 50 -9.99 -13.73 0.72
N ILE A 51 -9.53 -13.38 1.90
CA ILE A 51 -8.73 -14.25 2.77
C ILE A 51 -9.41 -15.60 3.08
N THR A 52 -10.75 -15.64 3.08
CA THR A 52 -11.55 -16.85 3.34
C THR A 52 -11.75 -17.73 2.10
N ALA A 53 -11.28 -17.30 0.93
CA ALA A 53 -11.36 -18.12 -0.26
C ALA A 53 -10.57 -19.43 -0.11
N SER A 54 -11.12 -20.51 -0.67
CA SER A 54 -10.55 -21.85 -0.54
C SER A 54 -9.06 -21.88 -0.94
N GLY A 55 -8.23 -22.41 -0.04
CA GLY A 55 -6.78 -22.55 -0.24
C GLY A 55 -5.94 -21.30 0.04
N VAL A 56 -6.55 -20.14 0.33
CA VAL A 56 -5.79 -18.92 0.71
C VAL A 56 -5.14 -19.08 2.07
N ILE A 57 -5.90 -19.55 3.07
CA ILE A 57 -5.34 -19.94 4.37
C ILE A 57 -4.86 -21.39 4.31
N ASN A 58 -3.58 -21.60 4.65
CA ASN A 58 -2.98 -22.92 4.81
C ASN A 58 -2.10 -22.92 6.06
N GLY A 59 -2.33 -23.85 6.99
CA GLY A 59 -1.61 -23.87 8.26
C GLY A 59 -1.92 -22.65 9.16
N GLY A 60 -3.14 -22.10 9.05
CA GLY A 60 -3.62 -20.98 9.89
C GLY A 60 -3.28 -19.57 9.39
N THR A 61 -2.50 -19.43 8.31
CA THR A 61 -2.13 -18.12 7.76
C THR A 61 -2.14 -18.12 6.22
N SER A 62 -2.11 -16.94 5.61
CA SER A 62 -2.07 -16.76 4.15
C SER A 62 -0.65 -16.62 3.59
N GLN A 63 0.39 -16.73 4.43
CA GLN A 63 1.77 -16.40 4.05
C GLN A 63 2.29 -17.27 2.90
N ILE A 64 2.06 -18.58 2.96
CA ILE A 64 2.47 -19.52 1.91
C ILE A 64 1.76 -19.18 0.59
N TYR A 65 0.49 -18.80 0.66
CA TYR A 65 -0.28 -18.40 -0.52
C TYR A 65 0.28 -17.12 -1.12
N ALA A 66 0.53 -16.08 -0.31
CA ALA A 66 1.11 -14.81 -0.77
C ALA A 66 2.46 -15.01 -1.48
N VAL A 67 3.32 -15.89 -0.96
CA VAL A 67 4.62 -16.22 -1.60
C VAL A 67 4.42 -16.87 -2.99
N LYS A 68 3.43 -17.75 -3.13
CA LYS A 68 3.14 -18.46 -4.40
C LYS A 68 2.39 -17.59 -5.41
N HIS A 69 1.74 -16.53 -4.95
CA HIS A 69 0.88 -15.67 -5.75
C HIS A 69 1.25 -14.19 -5.62
N PRO A 70 2.45 -13.78 -6.07
CA PRO A 70 2.98 -12.43 -5.85
C PRO A 70 2.20 -11.30 -6.57
N LEU A 71 1.31 -11.66 -7.50
CA LEU A 71 0.40 -10.73 -8.20
C LEU A 71 -1.04 -10.78 -7.64
N THR A 72 -1.23 -11.35 -6.46
CA THR A 72 -2.55 -11.44 -5.82
C THR A 72 -2.61 -10.56 -4.58
N LEU A 73 -3.53 -9.60 -4.56
CA LEU A 73 -3.93 -8.91 -3.35
C LEU A 73 -4.88 -9.80 -2.55
N ILE A 74 -4.54 -10.04 -1.29
CA ILE A 74 -5.41 -10.69 -0.32
C ILE A 74 -6.13 -9.61 0.47
N TYR A 75 -7.46 -9.58 0.41
CA TYR A 75 -8.29 -8.60 1.11
C TYR A 75 -9.15 -9.29 2.18
N ASN A 76 -9.56 -8.54 3.20
CA ASN A 76 -10.42 -9.05 4.27
C ASN A 76 -11.38 -7.95 4.73
N ALA A 77 -12.66 -8.15 4.44
CA ALA A 77 -13.72 -7.22 4.82
C ALA A 77 -14.15 -7.40 6.28
N ASP A 78 -13.94 -8.58 6.84
CA ASP A 78 -14.46 -9.00 8.14
C ASP A 78 -13.39 -8.83 9.22
N GLU A 79 -13.81 -8.73 10.48
CA GLU A 79 -12.90 -8.73 11.64
C GLU A 79 -12.03 -10.00 11.56
N PRO A 80 -10.69 -9.91 11.69
CA PRO A 80 -9.94 -8.79 12.25
C PRO A 80 -9.36 -7.78 11.24
N HIS A 81 -9.84 -7.79 9.99
CA HIS A 81 -9.34 -6.92 8.93
C HIS A 81 -7.84 -7.09 8.65
N ASP A 82 -7.34 -8.32 8.74
CA ASP A 82 -5.97 -8.69 8.40
C ASP A 82 -5.95 -9.56 7.13
N TRP A 83 -4.90 -9.38 6.31
CA TRP A 83 -4.64 -10.21 5.14
C TRP A 83 -3.85 -11.47 5.50
N TYR A 84 -3.16 -11.49 6.64
CA TYR A 84 -2.31 -12.60 7.09
C TYR A 84 -3.12 -13.73 7.73
N THR A 85 -4.15 -13.40 8.51
CA THR A 85 -5.01 -14.33 9.22
C THR A 85 -6.44 -13.78 9.36
N TYR A 86 -7.42 -14.66 9.55
CA TYR A 86 -8.81 -14.26 9.85
C TYR A 86 -9.35 -14.80 11.20
N ALA A 87 -8.60 -15.65 11.91
CA ALA A 87 -9.08 -16.29 13.15
C ALA A 87 -7.97 -16.65 14.14
N GLY A 88 -6.76 -16.09 13.99
CA GLY A 88 -5.62 -16.43 14.84
C GLY A 88 -4.69 -15.26 15.08
N ASN A 89 -3.50 -15.53 15.62
CA ASN A 89 -2.51 -14.50 15.89
C ASN A 89 -1.96 -13.93 14.57
N HIS A 90 -1.87 -12.60 14.50
CA HIS A 90 -1.15 -11.91 13.44
C HIS A 90 0.37 -12.03 13.65
N ASN A 91 1.14 -11.49 12.72
CA ASN A 91 2.60 -11.48 12.79
C ASN A 91 3.14 -10.05 12.59
N ASP A 92 3.60 -9.45 13.69
CA ASP A 92 4.17 -8.10 13.75
C ASP A 92 5.59 -8.02 13.20
N ALA A 93 6.33 -9.12 13.28
CA ALA A 93 7.72 -9.20 12.87
C ALA A 93 7.89 -9.53 11.38
N LEU A 94 6.81 -9.56 10.58
CA LEU A 94 6.89 -9.85 9.16
C LEU A 94 7.89 -8.93 8.45
N TRP A 95 7.93 -7.64 8.76
CA TRP A 95 8.91 -6.72 8.17
C TRP A 95 10.01 -6.30 9.14
N GLY A 96 10.19 -7.06 10.22
CA GLY A 96 11.24 -6.79 11.21
C GLY A 96 10.81 -5.92 12.38
N ASP A 97 9.53 -5.57 12.53
CA ASP A 97 9.00 -4.84 13.70
C ASP A 97 9.77 -3.55 14.03
N GLY A 98 10.09 -2.76 13.00
CA GLY A 98 10.91 -1.55 13.17
C GLY A 98 12.38 -1.79 13.55
N ALA A 99 12.80 -3.03 13.79
CA ALA A 99 14.16 -3.43 14.17
C ALA A 99 15.00 -3.80 12.94
N GLU A 100 15.53 -5.02 12.83
CA GLU A 100 16.25 -5.47 11.63
C GLU A 100 15.27 -6.03 10.60
N LYS A 101 15.50 -5.72 9.31
CA LYS A 101 14.62 -6.21 8.24
C LYS A 101 14.59 -7.73 8.22
N SER A 102 13.43 -8.29 7.90
CA SER A 102 13.28 -9.74 7.74
C SER A 102 13.43 -10.16 6.28
N THR A 103 13.44 -11.48 6.02
CA THR A 103 13.36 -12.04 4.64
C THR A 103 12.04 -11.70 3.91
N TYR A 104 11.02 -11.30 4.65
CA TYR A 104 9.72 -10.89 4.11
C TYR A 104 9.61 -9.37 3.91
N ASP A 105 10.62 -8.58 4.30
CA ASP A 105 10.70 -7.18 3.89
C ASP A 105 10.80 -7.11 2.35
N PRO A 106 9.90 -6.39 1.65
CA PRO A 106 9.89 -6.34 0.20
C PRO A 106 11.05 -5.51 -0.38
N CYS A 107 11.74 -4.69 0.42
CA CYS A 107 12.80 -3.80 -0.03
C CYS A 107 14.11 -4.54 -0.34
N PRO A 108 14.87 -4.09 -1.37
CA PRO A 108 16.12 -4.71 -1.77
C PRO A 108 17.21 -4.60 -0.69
N ASN A 109 18.32 -5.32 -0.84
CA ASN A 109 19.45 -5.21 0.11
C ASN A 109 19.96 -3.77 0.22
N GLY A 110 20.30 -3.35 1.44
CA GLY A 110 20.68 -1.96 1.76
C GLY A 110 19.50 -1.02 1.92
N TRP A 111 18.26 -1.54 1.83
CA TRP A 111 17.02 -0.79 1.95
C TRP A 111 15.98 -1.60 2.73
N ARG A 112 15.11 -0.92 3.47
CA ARG A 112 14.10 -1.53 4.34
C ARG A 112 12.78 -0.78 4.26
N VAL A 113 11.69 -1.44 4.66
CA VAL A 113 10.45 -0.73 4.97
C VAL A 113 10.73 0.29 6.08
N PRO A 114 10.17 1.51 6.01
CA PRO A 114 10.33 2.52 7.04
C PRO A 114 10.08 1.92 8.44
N PRO A 115 11.04 2.03 9.38
CA PRO A 115 10.89 1.44 10.70
C PRO A 115 9.68 2.01 11.43
N ASP A 116 9.65 3.32 11.56
CA ASP A 116 8.78 4.06 12.48
C ASP A 116 8.33 5.33 11.76
N ALA A 117 7.02 5.56 11.66
CA ALA A 117 6.47 6.60 10.79
C ALA A 117 6.85 7.99 11.30
N GLU A 118 6.71 8.19 12.60
CA GLU A 118 6.99 9.42 13.32
C GLU A 118 8.47 9.79 13.22
N LYS A 119 9.38 8.81 13.31
CA LYS A 119 10.81 9.08 13.13
C LYS A 119 11.21 9.28 11.67
N THR A 120 10.59 8.57 10.74
CA THR A 120 11.00 8.57 9.33
C THR A 120 10.46 9.80 8.57
N PHE A 121 9.28 10.28 8.94
CA PHE A 121 8.59 11.37 8.23
C PHE A 121 8.17 12.52 9.16
N GLY A 122 8.66 12.55 10.41
CA GLY A 122 8.26 13.53 11.42
C GLY A 122 8.72 14.96 11.15
N ASP A 123 9.65 15.16 10.22
CA ASP A 123 10.13 16.46 9.78
C ASP A 123 9.31 17.04 8.62
N PHE A 124 8.36 16.28 8.06
CA PHE A 124 7.49 16.76 6.99
C PHE A 124 6.53 17.83 7.55
N SER A 125 6.38 18.93 6.84
CA SER A 125 5.52 20.05 7.20
C SER A 125 4.91 20.70 5.96
N ALA A 126 3.96 21.61 6.14
CA ALA A 126 3.40 22.37 5.01
C ALA A 126 4.48 23.13 4.22
N ASP A 127 5.57 23.55 4.88
CA ASP A 127 6.63 24.36 4.29
C ASP A 127 7.60 23.54 3.43
N ASN A 128 7.81 22.27 3.76
CA ASN A 128 8.80 21.42 3.08
C ASN A 128 8.20 20.19 2.39
N PHE A 129 6.90 19.96 2.53
CA PHE A 129 6.17 18.82 1.99
C PHE A 129 4.89 19.27 1.29
N SER A 130 5.03 20.15 0.30
CA SER A 130 3.91 20.82 -0.37
C SER A 130 3.18 19.92 -1.38
N TYR A 131 1.88 20.15 -1.57
CA TYR A 131 1.01 19.35 -2.43
C TYR A 131 0.87 19.92 -3.85
N TYR A 132 0.98 19.05 -4.85
CA TYR A 132 0.92 19.41 -6.26
C TYR A 132 -0.18 18.64 -6.99
N ILE A 133 -0.90 19.35 -7.85
CA ILE A 133 -1.87 18.80 -8.81
C ILE A 133 -1.35 19.09 -10.22
N GLU A 134 -1.18 18.05 -11.03
CA GLU A 134 -0.62 18.16 -12.40
C GLU A 134 0.72 18.93 -12.48
N GLY A 135 1.47 18.98 -11.37
CA GLY A 135 2.74 19.71 -11.27
C GLY A 135 2.63 21.16 -10.76
N GLU A 136 1.43 21.66 -10.46
CA GLU A 136 1.21 22.99 -9.87
C GLU A 136 0.85 22.92 -8.37
N LEU A 137 1.33 23.88 -7.59
CA LEU A 137 1.02 23.99 -6.15
C LEU A 137 -0.43 24.46 -5.96
N ILE A 138 -1.29 23.62 -5.38
CA ILE A 138 -2.73 23.88 -5.29
C ILE A 138 -3.29 23.49 -3.90
N ALA A 139 -4.28 24.25 -3.40
CA ALA A 139 -4.95 24.01 -2.11
C ALA A 139 -6.26 23.21 -2.21
N THR A 140 -6.92 23.20 -3.37
CA THR A 140 -8.15 22.45 -3.68
C THR A 140 -8.24 22.22 -5.20
N GLY A 141 -8.67 21.05 -5.68
CA GLY A 141 -8.89 20.88 -7.13
C GLY A 141 -8.90 19.44 -7.64
N ASP A 142 -8.74 19.31 -8.95
CA ASP A 142 -8.91 18.10 -9.74
C ASP A 142 -7.96 16.97 -9.35
N MET A 143 -8.55 15.81 -9.10
CA MET A 143 -7.84 14.60 -8.71
C MET A 143 -7.26 13.94 -9.97
N ASN A 144 -5.95 13.76 -10.03
CA ASN A 144 -5.25 13.13 -11.16
C ASN A 144 -4.15 12.17 -10.66
N MET A 145 -3.75 11.19 -11.49
CA MET A 145 -2.69 10.22 -11.19
C MET A 145 -1.34 10.87 -10.89
N THR A 146 -1.09 12.07 -11.45
CA THR A 146 0.15 12.82 -11.29
C THR A 146 0.20 13.63 -10.00
N ASN A 147 -0.86 13.61 -9.19
CA ASN A 147 -0.91 14.40 -7.96
C ASN A 147 -0.03 13.76 -6.86
N GLY A 148 0.40 14.58 -5.91
CA GLY A 148 1.27 14.11 -4.84
C GLY A 148 1.90 15.25 -4.06
N ARG A 149 2.88 14.90 -3.22
CA ARG A 149 3.65 15.86 -2.43
C ARG A 149 5.13 15.80 -2.79
N ASN A 150 5.75 16.97 -2.80
CA ASN A 150 7.19 17.10 -2.99
C ASN A 150 7.85 17.41 -1.65
N TYR A 151 8.78 16.57 -1.23
CA TYR A 151 9.64 16.81 -0.08
C TYR A 151 10.94 17.50 -0.52
N LEU A 152 11.12 18.76 -0.10
CA LEU A 152 12.33 19.57 -0.32
C LEU A 152 12.87 19.61 -1.76
N ASN A 153 12.03 19.41 -2.78
CA ASN A 153 12.44 19.27 -4.19
C ASN A 153 13.41 18.11 -4.47
N VAL A 154 13.54 17.16 -3.55
CA VAL A 154 14.44 16.00 -3.66
C VAL A 154 13.70 14.66 -3.67
N SER A 155 12.42 14.64 -3.30
CA SER A 155 11.63 13.40 -3.27
C SER A 155 10.17 13.63 -3.59
N TRP A 156 9.66 12.79 -4.49
CA TRP A 156 8.24 12.78 -4.87
C TRP A 156 7.46 11.67 -4.14
N TYR A 157 6.34 12.03 -3.54
CA TYR A 157 5.40 11.14 -2.87
C TYR A 157 4.06 11.19 -3.60
N PRO A 158 3.71 10.17 -4.40
CA PRO A 158 2.49 10.19 -5.18
C PRO A 158 1.25 10.09 -4.28
N ALA A 159 0.20 10.83 -4.61
CA ALA A 159 -1.15 10.63 -4.08
C ALA A 159 -1.81 9.44 -4.79
N GLY A 160 -1.13 8.28 -4.77
CA GLY A 160 -1.56 7.08 -5.48
C GLY A 160 -2.75 6.35 -4.85
N GLY A 161 -3.30 6.87 -3.74
CA GLY A 161 -4.35 6.25 -2.96
C GLY A 161 -3.99 4.85 -2.47
N TYR A 162 -4.98 3.95 -2.46
CA TYR A 162 -4.82 2.62 -1.88
C TYR A 162 -5.81 1.59 -2.43
N ARG A 163 -5.60 0.32 -2.05
CA ARG A 163 -6.60 -0.73 -2.25
C ARG A 163 -7.37 -1.04 -0.97
N HIS A 164 -8.69 -0.91 -1.05
CA HIS A 164 -9.59 -0.99 0.08
C HIS A 164 -9.77 -2.44 0.59
N ARG A 165 -9.74 -2.63 1.90
CA ARG A 165 -9.82 -3.96 2.54
C ARG A 165 -11.06 -4.79 2.20
N ASN A 166 -12.20 -4.15 1.91
CA ASN A 166 -13.46 -4.86 1.67
C ASN A 166 -13.45 -5.72 0.38
N ALA A 167 -12.73 -5.28 -0.66
CA ALA A 167 -12.78 -5.93 -1.97
C ALA A 167 -11.54 -5.69 -2.86
N GLY A 168 -10.50 -5.06 -2.32
CA GLY A 168 -9.29 -4.70 -3.04
C GLY A 168 -9.45 -3.63 -4.13
N LYS A 169 -10.54 -2.85 -4.08
CA LYS A 169 -10.82 -1.76 -5.03
C LYS A 169 -9.93 -0.55 -4.78
N LEU A 170 -9.54 0.16 -5.84
CA LEU A 170 -8.78 1.41 -5.74
C LEU A 170 -9.64 2.52 -5.14
N ASN A 171 -9.03 3.38 -4.32
CA ASN A 171 -9.72 4.46 -3.63
C ASN A 171 -8.75 5.64 -3.34
N SER A 172 -9.30 6.85 -3.30
CA SER A 172 -8.61 8.09 -2.92
C SER A 172 -7.41 8.45 -3.81
N ILE A 173 -7.44 7.97 -5.05
CA ILE A 173 -6.43 8.24 -6.07
C ILE A 173 -6.47 9.74 -6.40
N GLY A 174 -5.28 10.35 -6.47
CA GLY A 174 -5.10 11.75 -6.81
C GLY A 174 -5.31 12.73 -5.66
N GLY A 175 -5.59 12.25 -4.45
CA GLY A 175 -5.87 13.11 -3.28
C GLY A 175 -5.13 12.68 -2.04
N ASN A 176 -5.03 11.36 -1.80
CA ASN A 176 -4.37 10.84 -0.63
C ASN A 176 -3.16 9.98 -1.03
N GLY A 177 -2.08 10.12 -0.26
CA GLY A 177 -0.95 9.19 -0.30
C GLY A 177 -0.79 8.48 1.01
N TYR A 178 -0.27 7.25 0.93
CA TYR A 178 -0.06 6.35 2.07
C TYR A 178 1.30 5.69 1.93
N VAL A 179 1.97 5.40 3.04
CA VAL A 179 3.20 4.60 3.06
C VAL A 179 3.16 3.69 4.28
N TRP A 180 3.23 2.39 4.06
CA TRP A 180 3.35 1.43 5.15
C TRP A 180 4.66 1.59 5.93
N THR A 181 4.60 1.33 7.24
CA THR A 181 5.80 1.16 8.08
C THR A 181 5.89 -0.25 8.64
N SER A 182 7.09 -0.68 9.03
CA SER A 182 7.37 -2.04 9.51
C SER A 182 7.01 -2.26 10.98
N LYS A 183 6.93 -1.18 11.78
CA LYS A 183 6.51 -1.25 13.17
C LYS A 183 4.97 -1.36 13.26
N PRO A 184 4.43 -2.31 14.04
CA PRO A 184 3.01 -2.43 14.30
C PRO A 184 2.51 -1.23 15.12
N SER A 185 1.21 -0.93 15.03
CA SER A 185 0.62 0.11 15.88
C SER A 185 0.39 -0.34 17.30
N SER A 186 0.13 -1.64 17.47
CA SER A 186 -0.11 -2.31 18.73
C SER A 186 0.15 -3.80 18.49
N VAL A 187 0.65 -4.49 19.52
CA VAL A 187 0.86 -5.95 19.49
C VAL A 187 -0.41 -6.75 19.84
N VAL A 188 -1.47 -6.07 20.28
CA VAL A 188 -2.76 -6.71 20.61
C VAL A 188 -3.84 -6.46 19.56
N GLU A 189 -3.66 -5.46 18.68
CA GLU A 189 -4.64 -5.11 17.66
C GLU A 189 -4.14 -5.47 16.26
N PHE A 190 -5.05 -5.88 15.36
CA PHE A 190 -4.75 -6.21 13.97
C PHE A 190 -4.53 -4.96 13.08
N TYR A 191 -4.00 -3.91 13.68
CA TYR A 191 -3.67 -2.65 13.05
C TYR A 191 -2.15 -2.52 12.85
N ALA A 192 -1.76 -1.79 11.81
CA ALA A 192 -0.39 -1.43 11.51
C ALA A 192 -0.27 0.11 11.43
N LYS A 193 0.95 0.62 11.59
CA LYS A 193 1.24 2.03 11.36
C LYS A 193 1.52 2.31 9.90
N ASN A 194 1.07 3.48 9.47
CA ASN A 194 1.42 4.04 8.17
C ASN A 194 1.62 5.55 8.29
N PHE A 195 2.37 6.12 7.37
CA PHE A 195 2.29 7.54 7.06
C PHE A 195 1.13 7.77 6.09
N MET A 196 0.40 8.86 6.25
CA MET A 196 -0.58 9.33 5.27
C MET A 196 -0.49 10.84 5.07
N PHE A 197 -0.90 11.29 3.89
CA PHE A 197 -1.13 12.69 3.61
C PHE A 197 -2.34 12.87 2.69
N THR A 198 -2.99 14.02 2.80
CA THR A 198 -4.02 14.55 1.90
C THR A 198 -3.51 15.85 1.26
N MET A 199 -4.36 16.58 0.56
CA MET A 199 -4.07 17.94 0.08
C MET A 199 -3.72 18.90 1.23
N THR A 200 -4.42 18.80 2.36
CA THR A 200 -4.35 19.80 3.43
C THR A 200 -3.72 19.27 4.71
N ASP A 201 -3.52 17.95 4.84
CA ASP A 201 -3.13 17.33 6.10
C ASP A 201 -2.15 16.17 5.93
N GLN A 202 -1.51 15.76 7.01
CA GLN A 202 -0.62 14.61 7.09
C GLN A 202 -0.61 14.00 8.51
N GLY A 203 -0.32 12.72 8.63
CA GLY A 203 -0.27 12.07 9.94
C GLY A 203 0.13 10.60 9.93
N PHE A 204 0.06 9.99 11.11
CA PHE A 204 0.58 8.64 11.42
C PHE A 204 -0.49 7.71 12.00
N PRO A 205 -1.58 7.43 11.25
CA PRO A 205 -2.69 6.64 11.78
C PRO A 205 -2.32 5.17 11.99
N SER A 206 -3.15 4.51 12.79
CA SER A 206 -3.20 3.05 12.90
C SER A 206 -4.33 2.55 12.01
N THR A 207 -4.04 1.61 11.10
CA THR A 207 -4.98 1.18 10.06
C THR A 207 -4.97 -0.33 9.86
N ALA A 208 -6.07 -0.87 9.32
CA ALA A 208 -6.24 -2.30 9.11
C ALA A 208 -5.16 -2.86 8.18
N ARG A 209 -4.55 -3.99 8.56
CA ARG A 209 -3.44 -4.60 7.80
C ARG A 209 -3.85 -5.04 6.40
N SER A 210 -5.12 -5.36 6.20
CA SER A 210 -5.71 -5.76 4.91
C SER A 210 -5.85 -4.63 3.88
N TYR A 211 -5.55 -3.38 4.24
CA TYR A 211 -5.36 -2.34 3.23
C TYR A 211 -4.12 -2.61 2.36
N GLY A 212 -4.22 -2.30 1.07
CA GLY A 212 -3.10 -2.28 0.14
C GLY A 212 -2.55 -0.87 0.00
N PHE A 213 -1.78 -0.41 0.99
CA PHE A 213 -0.95 0.80 0.86
C PHE A 213 0.39 0.47 0.20
N PRO A 214 0.99 1.42 -0.55
CA PRO A 214 2.29 1.21 -1.13
C PRO A 214 3.39 1.22 -0.05
N VAL A 215 4.52 0.62 -0.39
CA VAL A 215 5.75 0.64 0.40
C VAL A 215 6.74 1.59 -0.28
N ARG A 216 7.44 2.40 0.52
CA ARG A 216 8.56 3.23 0.06
C ARG A 216 9.79 2.87 0.88
N CYS A 217 10.78 2.25 0.24
CA CYS A 217 11.97 1.80 0.93
C CYS A 217 12.85 2.98 1.39
N VAL A 218 13.45 2.86 2.58
CA VAL A 218 14.46 3.76 3.11
C VAL A 218 15.78 3.01 3.30
N GLN A 219 16.91 3.71 3.32
CA GLN A 219 18.20 3.08 3.48
C GLN A 219 18.29 2.39 4.87
N GLU A 220 18.93 1.21 4.92
CA GLU A 220 19.20 0.47 6.16
C GLU A 220 20.18 1.20 7.09
#